data_AF-A0A9W7XG81-F1
#
_entry.id   AF-A0A9W7XG81-F1
#
_cell.length_a   1.000
_cell.length_b   1.000
_cell.length_c   1.000
_cell.angle_alpha   90.00
_cell.angle_beta   90.00
_cell.angle_gamma   90.00
#
_symmetry.space_group_name_H-M   'P 1'
#
loop_
_entity.id
_entity.type
_entity.pdbx_description
1 polymer ?
#
loop_
_entity_poly.entity_id
_entity_poly.type
_entity_poly.pdbx_seq_one_letter_code
_entity_poly.pdbx_strand_id
1 'polypeptide(L)'
;MSSDLFDSYESEYTALIHSAKQRLETTLPTLAGQERHAALLATDRELAEACELAEQLEVELLSLPGPARLRAGPRIRQYKSEVNRLQQDAKRVSQGLGNHEANRRALLGETSNGGILTNSASEGAFGGLDGDQRTRLLSGNERLARGTERLEQSHRIAIETESVGASILQDLRSQREQIVNTRNTLMEADSHIDRSQRTLRTMTRRLMTNKMITTGLIVIGVALVILILYVKLIR
;
A
#
# COMPACT_ATOMS: atom_id res chain seq x y z
N MET A 1 13.87 28.29 -8.63
CA MET A 1 14.98 27.45 -8.13
C MET A 1 14.48 26.24 -7.36
N SER A 2 13.72 26.37 -6.28
CA SER A 2 13.18 25.20 -5.55
C SER A 2 11.98 24.52 -6.21
N SER A 3 11.23 25.19 -7.10
CA SER A 3 10.21 24.50 -7.92
C SER A 3 10.81 23.70 -9.07
N ASP A 4 11.94 24.16 -9.62
CA ASP A 4 12.55 23.56 -10.81
C ASP A 4 13.20 22.20 -10.49
N LEU A 5 13.74 22.04 -9.27
CA LEU A 5 14.23 20.73 -8.76
C LEU A 5 13.07 19.77 -8.50
N PHE A 6 11.97 20.28 -7.94
CA PHE A 6 10.79 19.47 -7.69
C PHE A 6 10.21 18.90 -9.01
N ASP A 7 10.11 19.75 -10.03
CA ASP A 7 9.61 19.34 -11.35
C ASP A 7 10.58 18.36 -12.06
N SER A 8 11.90 18.49 -11.86
CA SER A 8 12.86 17.51 -12.41
C SER A 8 12.73 16.14 -11.72
N TYR A 9 12.59 16.12 -10.40
CA TYR A 9 12.40 14.87 -9.66
C TYR A 9 11.03 14.23 -9.93
N GLU A 10 9.98 15.02 -10.16
CA GLU A 10 8.67 14.50 -10.58
C GLU A 10 8.75 13.87 -11.98
N SER A 11 9.49 14.49 -12.90
CA SER A 11 9.75 13.95 -14.24
C SER A 11 10.56 12.64 -14.19
N GLU A 12 11.62 12.59 -13.40
CA GLU A 12 12.44 11.39 -13.22
C GLU A 12 11.65 10.25 -12.55
N TYR A 13 10.88 10.55 -11.51
CA TYR A 13 10.02 9.59 -10.82
C TYR A 13 8.97 8.97 -11.77
N THR A 14 8.29 9.81 -12.55
CA THR A 14 7.25 9.34 -13.49
C THR A 14 7.84 8.52 -14.63
N ALA A 15 9.03 8.89 -15.14
CA ALA A 15 9.77 8.11 -16.12
C ALA A 15 10.17 6.72 -15.58
N LEU A 16 10.65 6.66 -14.32
CA LEU A 16 11.05 5.41 -13.68
C LEU A 16 9.86 4.47 -13.48
N ILE A 17 8.73 4.97 -12.95
CA ILE A 17 7.48 4.22 -12.80
C ILE A 17 6.99 3.68 -14.14
N HIS A 18 7.02 4.50 -15.19
CA HIS A 18 6.57 4.08 -16.52
C HIS A 18 7.46 2.95 -17.07
N SER A 19 8.78 3.08 -16.93
CA SER A 19 9.72 2.05 -17.34
C SER A 19 9.58 0.74 -16.54
N ALA A 20 9.30 0.84 -15.23
CA ALA A 20 9.09 -0.31 -14.36
C ALA A 20 7.77 -1.03 -14.70
N LYS A 21 6.68 -0.28 -14.92
CA LYS A 21 5.39 -0.84 -15.39
C LYS A 21 5.53 -1.50 -16.75
N GLN A 22 6.20 -0.84 -17.70
CA GLN A 22 6.44 -1.40 -19.02
C GLN A 22 7.24 -2.70 -18.95
N ARG A 23 8.27 -2.77 -18.09
CA ARG A 23 9.05 -4.02 -17.89
C ARG A 23 8.25 -5.13 -17.21
N LEU A 24 7.39 -4.76 -16.26
CA LEU A 24 6.49 -5.69 -15.58
C LEU A 24 5.41 -6.26 -16.52
N GLU A 25 4.90 -5.46 -17.46
CA GLU A 25 3.82 -5.87 -18.36
C GLU A 25 4.32 -6.54 -19.64
N THR A 26 5.45 -6.10 -20.21
CA THR A 26 5.91 -6.56 -21.54
C THR A 26 6.98 -7.64 -21.46
N THR A 27 7.89 -7.56 -20.49
CA THR A 27 9.11 -8.39 -20.41
C THR A 27 8.88 -9.61 -19.53
N LEU A 28 8.06 -9.47 -18.47
CA LEU A 28 7.70 -10.58 -17.60
C LEU A 28 6.92 -11.74 -18.27
N PRO A 29 5.97 -11.50 -19.20
CA PRO A 29 5.28 -12.60 -19.89
C PRO A 29 6.10 -13.21 -21.04
N THR A 30 7.12 -12.52 -21.56
CA THR A 30 7.92 -13.00 -22.70
C THR A 30 9.16 -13.80 -22.28
N LEU A 31 9.69 -13.60 -21.07
CA LEU A 31 10.88 -14.33 -20.60
C LEU A 31 10.52 -15.44 -19.60
N ALA A 32 11.22 -16.57 -19.69
CA ALA A 32 11.05 -17.74 -18.83
C ALA A 32 12.35 -18.09 -18.08
N GLY A 33 12.23 -18.54 -16.83
CA GLY A 33 13.35 -19.04 -16.02
C GLY A 33 14.32 -17.96 -15.53
N GLN A 34 15.61 -18.11 -15.83
CA GLN A 34 16.71 -17.35 -15.22
C GLN A 34 16.77 -15.88 -15.68
N GLU A 35 16.43 -15.61 -16.94
CA GLU A 35 16.36 -14.23 -17.46
C GLU A 35 15.15 -13.48 -16.90
N ARG A 36 14.04 -14.18 -16.63
CA ARG A 36 12.88 -13.61 -15.93
C ARG A 36 13.22 -13.22 -14.50
N HIS A 37 14.02 -14.05 -13.81
CA HIS A 37 14.50 -13.74 -12.46
C HIS A 37 15.48 -12.55 -12.45
N ALA A 38 16.38 -12.47 -13.44
CA ALA A 38 17.29 -11.33 -13.59
C ALA A 38 16.53 -10.03 -13.93
N ALA A 39 15.54 -10.10 -14.83
CA ALA A 39 14.66 -8.98 -15.15
C ALA A 39 13.83 -8.53 -13.93
N LEU A 40 13.35 -9.48 -13.11
CA LEU A 40 12.65 -9.19 -11.85
C LEU A 40 13.55 -8.45 -10.85
N LEU A 41 14.79 -8.89 -10.67
CA LEU A 41 15.77 -8.21 -9.81
C LEU A 41 16.10 -6.80 -10.31
N ALA A 42 16.24 -6.62 -11.63
CA ALA A 42 16.44 -5.31 -12.23
C ALA A 42 15.23 -4.39 -11.99
N THR A 43 14.00 -4.91 -12.15
CA THR A 43 12.79 -4.13 -11.86
C THR A 43 12.63 -3.82 -10.37
N ASP A 44 13.05 -4.71 -9.46
CA ASP A 44 13.00 -4.45 -8.02
C ASP A 44 14.01 -3.37 -7.61
N ARG A 45 15.19 -3.35 -8.25
CA ARG A 45 16.18 -2.27 -8.08
C ARG A 45 15.64 -0.94 -8.58
N GLU A 46 15.01 -0.90 -9.75
CA GLU A 46 14.40 0.33 -10.29
C GLU A 46 13.23 0.80 -9.40
N LEU A 47 12.41 -0.11 -8.88
CA LEU A 47 11.36 0.24 -7.92
C LEU A 47 11.93 0.77 -6.59
N ALA A 48 13.11 0.29 -6.16
CA ALA A 48 13.80 0.82 -4.98
C ALA A 48 14.33 2.25 -5.24
N GLU A 49 14.93 2.51 -6.40
CA GLU A 49 15.38 3.85 -6.82
C GLU A 49 14.19 4.83 -6.92
N ALA A 50 13.03 4.39 -7.42
CA ALA A 50 11.80 5.20 -7.42
C ALA A 50 11.28 5.52 -6.01
N CYS A 51 11.51 4.62 -5.04
CA CYS A 51 11.15 4.83 -3.63
C CYS A 51 12.05 5.89 -2.99
N GLU A 52 13.35 5.86 -3.26
CA GLU A 52 14.32 6.84 -2.78
C GLU A 52 14.02 8.24 -3.33
N LEU A 53 13.69 8.33 -4.62
CA LEU A 53 13.26 9.59 -5.25
C LEU A 53 11.95 10.13 -4.65
N ALA A 54 10.99 9.25 -4.32
CA ALA A 54 9.75 9.66 -3.65
C ALA A 54 10.00 10.19 -2.23
N GLU A 55 11.01 9.68 -1.53
CA GLU A 55 11.44 10.15 -0.21
C GLU A 55 12.17 11.49 -0.31
N GLN A 56 13.03 11.68 -1.32
CA GLN A 56 13.67 12.96 -1.62
C GLN A 56 12.66 14.04 -1.99
N LEU A 57 11.63 13.72 -2.80
CA LEU A 57 10.53 14.63 -3.11
C LEU A 57 9.76 15.09 -1.85
N GLU A 58 9.66 14.25 -0.81
CA GLU A 58 9.03 14.59 0.47
C GLU A 58 9.89 15.56 1.29
N VAL A 59 11.21 15.37 1.30
CA VAL A 59 12.17 16.28 1.93
C VAL A 59 12.19 17.63 1.20
N GLU A 60 12.15 17.63 -0.13
CA GLU A 60 12.06 18.84 -0.94
C GLU A 60 10.74 19.58 -0.64
N LEU A 61 9.62 18.85 -0.50
CA LEU A 61 8.31 19.41 -0.17
C LEU A 61 8.29 20.17 1.17
N LEU A 62 9.10 19.75 2.15
CA LEU A 62 9.28 20.46 3.42
C LEU A 62 9.96 21.83 3.22
N SER A 63 10.79 21.97 2.19
CA SER A 63 11.47 23.22 1.84
C SER A 63 10.60 24.19 1.01
N LEU A 64 9.45 23.73 0.49
CA LEU A 64 8.55 24.53 -0.36
C LEU A 64 7.56 25.42 0.44
N PRO A 65 7.17 26.60 -0.08
CA PRO A 65 6.20 27.49 0.55
C PRO A 65 4.81 26.83 0.72
N GLY A 66 4.13 27.15 1.83
CA GLY A 66 2.85 26.57 2.26
C GLY A 66 1.77 26.28 1.20
N PRO A 67 1.50 27.15 0.20
CA PRO A 67 0.49 26.88 -0.82
C PRO A 67 0.89 25.79 -1.83
N ALA A 68 2.19 25.58 -2.08
CA ALA A 68 2.67 24.49 -2.94
C ALA A 68 2.70 23.16 -2.18
N ARG A 69 3.09 23.20 -0.89
CA ARG A 69 3.06 22.05 0.03
C ARG A 69 1.67 21.43 0.17
N LEU A 70 0.62 22.25 0.26
CA LEU A 70 -0.76 21.77 0.37
C LEU A 70 -1.26 21.03 -0.89
N ARG A 71 -0.75 21.38 -2.08
CA ARG A 71 -1.16 20.74 -3.34
C ARG A 71 -0.36 19.48 -3.65
N ALA A 72 0.94 19.49 -3.37
CA ALA A 72 1.83 18.38 -3.69
C ALA A 72 1.88 17.29 -2.59
N GLY A 73 1.53 17.60 -1.33
CA GLY A 73 1.46 16.63 -0.24
C GLY A 73 0.59 15.37 -0.49
N PRO A 74 -0.68 15.50 -0.94
CA PRO A 74 -1.50 14.31 -1.24
C PRO A 74 -0.98 13.51 -2.45
N ARG A 75 -0.33 14.16 -3.43
CA ARG A 75 0.25 13.49 -4.60
C ARG A 75 1.45 12.63 -4.23
N ILE A 76 2.35 13.11 -3.38
CA ILE A 76 3.50 12.35 -2.88
C ILE A 76 3.06 11.12 -2.07
N ARG A 77 2.02 11.25 -1.24
CA ARG A 77 1.44 10.11 -0.52
C ARG A 77 0.88 9.06 -1.47
N GLN A 78 0.23 9.49 -2.55
CA GLN A 78 -0.26 8.59 -3.58
C GLN A 78 0.88 7.89 -4.31
N TYR A 79 1.93 8.63 -4.72
CA TYR A 79 3.14 8.08 -5.33
C TYR A 79 3.79 7.00 -4.47
N LYS A 80 4.00 7.27 -3.17
CA LYS A 80 4.53 6.28 -2.22
C LYS A 80 3.65 5.04 -2.11
N SER A 81 2.32 5.20 -2.07
CA SER A 81 1.40 4.06 -2.02
C SER A 81 1.45 3.21 -3.29
N GLU A 82 1.63 3.84 -4.45
CA GLU A 82 1.74 3.16 -5.74
C GLU A 82 3.06 2.40 -5.88
N VAL A 83 4.21 2.98 -5.47
CA VAL A 83 5.50 2.28 -5.47
C VAL A 83 5.48 1.08 -4.53
N ASN A 84 4.96 1.24 -3.30
CA ASN A 84 4.88 0.15 -2.33
C ASN A 84 3.99 -1.00 -2.81
N ARG A 85 2.89 -0.68 -3.49
CA ARG A 85 2.01 -1.69 -4.09
C ARG A 85 2.72 -2.45 -5.21
N LEU A 86 3.39 -1.74 -6.12
CA LEU A 86 4.15 -2.35 -7.22
C LEU A 86 5.32 -3.20 -6.70
N GLN A 87 6.01 -2.76 -5.65
CA GLN A 87 7.07 -3.54 -5.01
C GLN A 87 6.53 -4.80 -4.33
N GLN A 88 5.37 -4.71 -3.66
CA GLN A 88 4.73 -5.89 -3.06
C GLN A 88 4.26 -6.88 -4.14
N ASP A 89 3.75 -6.40 -5.27
CA ASP A 89 3.34 -7.24 -6.38
C ASP A 89 4.55 -7.89 -7.08
N ALA A 90 5.67 -7.17 -7.25
CA ALA A 90 6.94 -7.73 -7.73
C ALA A 90 7.52 -8.79 -6.76
N LYS A 91 7.43 -8.56 -5.44
CA LYS A 91 7.81 -9.56 -4.41
C LYS A 91 6.89 -10.77 -4.42
N ARG A 92 5.59 -10.60 -4.59
CA ARG A 92 4.64 -11.73 -4.72
C ARG A 92 4.91 -12.56 -5.97
N VAL A 93 5.24 -11.91 -7.08
CA VAL A 93 5.56 -12.62 -8.33
C VAL A 93 6.90 -13.36 -8.21
N SER A 94 7.93 -12.77 -7.62
CA SER A 94 9.21 -13.46 -7.38
C SER A 94 9.09 -14.62 -6.36
N GLN A 95 8.38 -14.42 -5.25
CA GLN A 95 8.12 -15.47 -4.26
C GLN A 95 7.18 -16.56 -4.78
N GLY A 96 6.22 -16.19 -5.63
CA GLY A 96 5.31 -17.12 -6.31
C GLY A 96 6.05 -18.04 -7.28
N LEU A 97 7.07 -17.53 -7.99
CA LEU A 97 7.94 -18.36 -8.83
C LEU A 97 8.83 -19.30 -8.00
N GLY A 98 9.47 -18.79 -6.94
CA GLY A 98 10.36 -19.59 -6.10
C GLY A 98 9.64 -20.74 -5.37
N ASN A 99 8.44 -20.50 -4.87
CA ASN A 99 7.75 -21.47 -4.01
C ASN A 99 6.87 -22.44 -4.79
N HIS A 100 6.28 -22.07 -5.93
CA HIS A 100 5.45 -23.01 -6.69
C HIS A 100 6.27 -23.96 -7.57
N GLU A 101 7.36 -23.52 -8.19
CA GLU A 101 8.22 -24.44 -8.96
C GLU A 101 9.05 -25.34 -8.06
N ALA A 102 9.64 -24.81 -6.97
CA ALA A 102 10.40 -25.63 -6.03
C ALA A 102 9.52 -26.62 -5.27
N ASN A 103 8.34 -26.21 -4.77
CA ASN A 103 7.43 -27.16 -4.11
C ASN A 103 6.80 -28.14 -5.10
N ARG A 104 6.46 -27.72 -6.33
CA ARG A 104 5.95 -28.66 -7.35
C ARG A 104 7.02 -29.65 -7.76
N ARG A 105 8.29 -29.24 -7.86
CA ARG A 105 9.41 -30.11 -8.18
C ARG A 105 9.81 -31.00 -7.00
N ALA A 106 9.62 -30.56 -5.75
CA ALA A 106 9.76 -31.41 -4.57
C ALA A 106 8.58 -32.40 -4.39
N LEU A 107 7.36 -32.01 -4.79
CA LEU A 107 6.18 -32.89 -4.76
C LEU A 107 6.09 -33.86 -5.96
N LEU A 108 6.65 -33.49 -7.12
CA LEU A 108 6.63 -34.30 -8.35
C LEU A 108 7.99 -34.92 -8.72
N GLY A 109 9.06 -34.58 -8.00
CA GLY A 109 10.43 -34.97 -8.31
C GLY A 109 11.05 -35.88 -7.26
N GLU A 110 10.43 -37.02 -6.98
CA GLU A 110 11.12 -38.23 -6.49
C GLU A 110 10.24 -39.49 -6.65
N THR A 111 9.76 -39.76 -7.87
CA THR A 111 9.01 -40.99 -8.19
C THR A 111 9.48 -41.67 -9.49
N SER A 112 10.61 -41.24 -10.07
CA SER A 112 11.12 -41.79 -11.33
C SER A 112 12.52 -42.41 -11.24
N ASN A 113 12.88 -42.98 -10.08
CA ASN A 113 14.08 -43.81 -9.98
C ASN A 113 13.89 -45.00 -9.03
N GLY A 114 12.99 -45.91 -9.40
CA GLY A 114 12.71 -47.15 -8.68
C GLY A 114 12.24 -48.26 -9.60
N GLY A 115 12.82 -48.38 -10.79
CA GLY A 115 12.82 -49.65 -11.52
C GLY A 115 13.92 -50.56 -10.98
N ILE A 116 13.75 -51.89 -11.15
CA ILE A 116 14.69 -53.02 -10.85
C ILE A 116 14.40 -53.60 -9.44
N LEU A 117 13.73 -54.75 -9.19
CA LEU A 117 13.69 -56.10 -9.83
C LEU A 117 12.42 -56.86 -9.37
N THR A 118 11.55 -57.38 -10.24
CA THR A 118 11.52 -58.76 -10.78
C THR A 118 12.56 -59.74 -10.21
N ASN A 119 12.19 -60.69 -9.34
CA ASN A 119 12.20 -62.13 -9.65
C ASN A 119 11.91 -63.02 -8.42
N SER A 120 11.33 -64.19 -8.74
CA SER A 120 11.42 -65.46 -8.01
C SER A 120 10.39 -65.74 -6.92
N ALA A 121 9.29 -66.36 -7.37
CA ALA A 121 8.69 -67.46 -6.64
C ALA A 121 9.71 -68.61 -6.50
N SER A 122 10.04 -69.00 -5.26
CA SER A 122 10.44 -70.37 -4.90
C SER A 122 10.56 -70.50 -3.38
N GLU A 123 9.72 -71.38 -2.81
CA GLU A 123 9.97 -72.26 -1.66
C GLU A 123 10.52 -71.67 -0.34
N GLY A 124 9.72 -71.71 0.73
CA GLY A 124 10.21 -71.51 2.09
C GLY A 124 9.17 -71.15 3.15
N ALA A 125 8.05 -71.89 3.23
CA ALA A 125 6.88 -71.53 4.04
C ALA A 125 6.94 -71.82 5.57
N PHE A 126 8.12 -71.84 6.23
CA PHE A 126 8.14 -72.14 7.68
C PHE A 126 9.22 -71.43 8.53
N GLY A 127 9.70 -70.24 8.11
CA GLY A 127 10.69 -69.47 8.89
C GLY A 127 10.44 -67.96 9.04
N GLY A 128 9.37 -67.40 8.45
CA GLY A 128 9.20 -65.95 8.29
C GLY A 128 8.34 -65.23 9.33
N LEU A 129 7.73 -65.93 10.29
CA LEU A 129 6.70 -65.36 11.18
C LEU A 129 7.28 -64.37 12.23
N ASP A 130 8.48 -64.64 12.76
CA ASP A 130 9.09 -63.83 13.82
C ASP A 130 9.71 -62.52 13.29
N GLY A 131 10.24 -62.57 12.06
CA GLY A 131 10.75 -61.38 11.35
C GLY A 131 9.64 -60.41 10.94
N ASP A 132 8.51 -60.91 10.44
CA ASP A 132 7.38 -60.05 10.04
C ASP A 132 6.78 -59.31 11.24
N GLN A 133 6.69 -59.95 12.41
CA GLN A 133 6.17 -59.34 13.62
C GLN A 133 7.08 -58.23 14.18
N ARG A 134 8.40 -58.43 14.16
CA ARG A 134 9.37 -57.40 14.57
C ARG A 134 9.39 -56.20 13.62
N THR A 135 9.22 -56.45 12.31
CA THR A 135 9.15 -55.40 11.30
C THR A 135 7.87 -54.55 11.43
N ARG A 136 6.75 -55.18 11.83
CA ARG A 136 5.49 -54.48 12.18
C ARG A 136 5.61 -53.62 13.44
N LEU A 137 6.32 -54.08 14.47
CA LEU A 137 6.54 -53.30 15.68
C LEU A 137 7.47 -52.10 15.45
N LEU A 138 8.54 -52.28 14.67
CA LEU A 138 9.44 -51.19 14.28
C LEU A 138 8.72 -50.12 13.46
N SER A 139 7.93 -50.53 12.45
CA SER A 139 7.14 -49.60 11.65
C SER A 139 6.02 -48.92 12.46
N GLY A 140 5.43 -49.61 13.45
CA GLY A 140 4.50 -49.01 14.41
C GLY A 140 5.17 -47.95 15.29
N ASN A 141 6.37 -48.23 15.79
CA ASN A 141 7.14 -47.29 16.61
C ASN A 141 7.61 -46.07 15.79
N GLU A 142 8.05 -46.28 14.55
CA GLU A 142 8.45 -45.20 13.66
C GLU A 142 7.27 -44.28 13.28
N ARG A 143 6.06 -44.85 13.13
CA ARG A 143 4.84 -44.08 12.94
C ARG A 143 4.46 -43.27 14.18
N LEU A 144 4.63 -43.84 15.37
CA LEU A 144 4.40 -43.15 16.64
C LEU A 144 5.39 -42.00 16.83
N ALA A 145 6.69 -42.23 16.59
CA ALA A 145 7.74 -41.21 16.69
C ALA A 145 7.46 -40.03 15.74
N ARG A 146 7.07 -40.31 14.49
CA ARG A 146 6.64 -39.27 13.54
C ARG A 146 5.35 -38.57 13.95
N GLY A 147 4.43 -39.30 14.59
CA GLY A 147 3.20 -38.73 15.15
C GLY A 147 3.48 -37.76 16.30
N THR A 148 4.40 -38.11 17.20
CA THR A 148 4.81 -37.26 18.32
C THR A 148 5.52 -36.00 17.84
N GLU A 149 6.44 -36.12 16.88
CA GLU A 149 7.13 -34.96 16.30
C GLU A 149 6.15 -33.99 15.62
N ARG A 150 5.18 -34.51 14.86
CA ARG A 150 4.12 -33.69 14.25
C ARG A 150 3.21 -33.03 15.27
N LEU A 151 2.90 -33.69 16.38
CA LEU A 151 2.11 -33.12 17.46
C LEU A 151 2.87 -31.99 18.16
N GLU A 152 4.16 -32.18 18.44
CA GLU A 152 5.01 -31.14 19.03
C GLU A 152 5.13 -29.92 18.10
N GLN A 153 5.34 -30.17 16.80
CA GLN A 153 5.34 -29.11 15.79
C GLN A 153 4.00 -28.38 15.72
N SER A 154 2.89 -29.12 15.74
CA SER A 154 1.54 -28.55 15.70
C SER A 154 1.24 -27.71 16.96
N HIS A 155 1.69 -28.17 18.13
CA HIS A 155 1.58 -27.44 19.39
C HIS A 155 2.38 -26.13 19.35
N ARG A 156 3.62 -26.16 18.83
CA ARG A 156 4.43 -24.95 18.63
C ARG A 156 3.72 -23.95 17.71
N ILE A 157 3.21 -24.42 16.57
CA ILE A 157 2.48 -23.57 15.61
C ILE A 157 1.21 -23.01 16.24
N ALA A 158 0.49 -23.79 17.06
CA ALA A 158 -0.71 -23.32 17.75
C ALA A 158 -0.40 -22.18 18.73
N ILE A 159 0.68 -22.28 19.51
CA ILE A 159 1.13 -21.22 20.42
C ILE A 159 1.55 -19.97 19.65
N GLU A 160 2.29 -20.13 18.55
CA GLU A 160 2.68 -19.00 17.70
C GLU A 160 1.44 -18.32 17.10
N THR A 161 0.45 -19.10 16.66
CA THR A 161 -0.82 -18.60 16.14
C THR A 161 -1.64 -17.89 17.22
N GLU A 162 -1.64 -18.39 18.46
CA GLU A 162 -2.27 -17.71 19.60
C GLU A 162 -1.62 -16.35 19.87
N SER A 163 -0.28 -16.29 19.86
CA SER A 163 0.47 -15.05 20.02
C SER A 163 0.14 -14.03 18.93
N VAL A 164 0.07 -14.47 17.66
CA VAL A 164 -0.32 -13.61 16.53
C VAL A 164 -1.79 -13.17 16.66
N GLY A 165 -2.68 -14.06 17.10
CA GLY A 165 -4.07 -13.72 17.38
C GLY A 165 -4.20 -12.65 18.46
N ALA A 166 -3.43 -12.77 19.54
CA ALA A 166 -3.39 -11.79 20.62
C ALA A 166 -2.89 -10.42 20.13
N SER A 167 -1.84 -10.37 19.29
CA SER A 167 -1.35 -9.11 18.74
C SER A 167 -2.39 -8.45 17.82
N ILE A 168 -3.07 -9.24 16.97
CA ILE A 168 -4.15 -8.74 16.11
C ILE A 168 -5.27 -8.12 16.95
N LEU A 169 -5.67 -8.76 18.05
CA LEU A 169 -6.71 -8.21 18.93
C LEU A 169 -6.27 -6.89 19.57
N GLN A 170 -5.01 -6.76 19.94
CA GLN A 170 -4.45 -5.51 20.47
C GLN A 170 -4.43 -4.40 19.41
N ASP A 171 -4.04 -4.74 18.18
CA ASP A 171 -4.03 -3.79 17.06
C ASP A 171 -5.45 -3.33 16.70
N LEU A 172 -6.42 -4.24 16.65
CA LEU A 172 -7.84 -3.91 16.41
C LEU A 172 -8.38 -2.98 17.49
N ARG A 173 -7.99 -3.17 18.75
CA ARG A 173 -8.35 -2.26 19.84
C ARG A 173 -7.75 -0.88 19.64
N SER A 174 -6.47 -0.79 19.29
CA SER A 174 -5.77 0.47 19.00
C SER A 174 -6.41 1.20 17.80
N GLN A 175 -6.70 0.47 16.72
CA GLN A 175 -7.40 1.01 15.55
C GLN A 175 -8.78 1.55 15.90
N ARG A 176 -9.56 0.82 16.72
CA ARG A 176 -10.86 1.30 17.20
C ARG A 176 -10.73 2.62 17.95
N GLU A 177 -9.75 2.74 18.84
CA GLU A 177 -9.49 3.98 19.57
C GLU A 177 -9.11 5.13 18.63
N GLN A 178 -8.27 4.86 17.63
CA GLN A 178 -7.88 5.84 16.62
C GLN A 178 -9.07 6.32 15.78
N ILE A 179 -9.99 5.42 15.40
CA ILE A 179 -11.24 5.76 14.71
C ILE A 179 -12.14 6.64 15.59
N VAL A 180 -12.29 6.30 16.88
CA VAL A 180 -13.08 7.08 17.83
C VAL A 180 -12.51 8.49 18.00
N ASN A 181 -11.18 8.61 18.16
CA ASN A 181 -10.52 9.89 18.28
C ASN A 181 -10.67 10.72 17.00
N THR A 182 -10.47 10.11 15.83
CA THR A 182 -10.66 10.79 14.54
C THR A 182 -12.09 11.29 14.38
N ARG A 183 -13.08 10.48 14.76
CA ARG A 183 -14.50 10.88 14.71
C ARG A 183 -14.80 12.04 15.64
N ASN A 184 -14.25 12.04 16.86
CA ASN A 184 -14.42 13.14 17.81
C ASN A 184 -13.79 14.44 17.29
N THR A 185 -12.55 14.36 16.78
CA THR A 185 -11.86 15.50 16.15
C THR A 185 -12.65 16.04 14.95
N LEU A 186 -13.22 15.16 14.13
CA LEU A 186 -14.04 15.56 12.99
C LEU A 186 -15.31 16.30 13.44
N MET A 187 -15.98 15.82 14.49
CA MET A 187 -17.17 16.47 15.05
C MET A 187 -16.84 17.84 15.66
N GLU A 188 -15.70 17.95 16.33
CA GLU A 188 -15.19 19.24 16.84
C GLU A 188 -14.87 20.20 15.68
N ALA A 189 -14.18 19.72 14.65
CA ALA A 189 -13.87 20.50 13.44
C ALA A 189 -15.15 21.00 12.73
N ASP A 190 -16.18 20.16 12.60
CA ASP A 190 -17.48 20.54 12.04
C ASP A 190 -18.13 21.67 12.86
N SER A 191 -18.04 21.59 14.19
CA SER A 191 -18.52 22.67 15.07
C SER A 191 -17.75 23.98 14.88
N HIS A 192 -16.43 23.92 14.63
CA HIS A 192 -15.61 25.08 14.32
C HIS A 192 -15.93 25.65 12.93
N ILE A 193 -16.25 24.81 11.96
CA ILE A 193 -16.71 25.22 10.62
C ILE A 193 -18.03 25.98 10.73
N ASP A 194 -19.00 25.50 11.49
CA ASP A 194 -20.29 26.19 11.66
C ASP A 194 -20.12 27.59 12.30
N ARG A 195 -19.30 27.70 13.35
CA ARG A 195 -18.95 29.00 13.95
C ARG A 195 -18.24 29.93 12.96
N SER A 196 -17.34 29.38 12.16
CA SER A 196 -16.62 30.13 11.13
C SER A 196 -17.56 30.62 10.03
N GLN A 197 -18.49 29.78 9.57
CA GLN A 197 -19.52 30.17 8.61
C GLN A 197 -20.43 31.27 9.14
N ARG A 198 -20.83 31.18 10.43
CA ARG A 198 -21.63 32.24 11.08
C ARG A 198 -20.86 33.56 11.11
N THR A 199 -19.58 33.52 11.47
CA THR A 199 -18.71 34.71 11.50
C THR A 199 -18.53 35.31 10.11
N LEU A 200 -18.24 34.47 9.10
CA LEU A 200 -18.15 34.90 7.71
C LEU A 200 -19.45 35.55 7.23
N ARG A 201 -20.62 34.96 7.51
CA ARG A 201 -21.92 35.57 7.19
C ARG A 201 -22.08 36.96 7.79
N THR A 202 -21.62 37.19 9.03
CA THR A 202 -21.67 38.53 9.65
C THR A 202 -20.73 39.52 8.96
N MET A 203 -19.52 39.09 8.58
CA MET A 203 -18.57 39.92 7.82
C MET A 203 -19.11 40.26 6.43
N THR A 204 -19.67 39.29 5.69
CA THR A 204 -20.27 39.51 4.37
C THR A 204 -21.43 40.49 4.42
N ARG A 205 -22.30 40.39 5.44
CA ARG A 205 -23.39 41.36 5.63
C ARG A 205 -22.87 42.78 5.86
N ARG A 206 -21.88 42.96 6.74
CA ARG A 206 -21.26 44.27 7.00
C ARG A 206 -20.65 44.87 5.74
N LEU A 207 -19.94 44.06 4.94
CA LEU A 207 -19.38 44.50 3.66
C LEU A 207 -20.47 44.95 2.67
N MET A 208 -21.57 44.19 2.58
CA MET A 208 -22.69 44.55 1.70
C MET A 208 -23.36 45.85 2.14
N THR A 209 -23.60 46.03 3.45
CA THR A 209 -24.16 47.28 4.00
C THR A 209 -23.24 48.47 3.71
N ASN A 210 -21.94 48.36 3.99
CA ASN A 210 -20.99 49.43 3.72
C ASN A 210 -20.95 49.77 2.22
N LYS A 211 -20.94 48.76 1.35
CA LYS A 211 -20.95 48.95 -0.11
C LYS A 211 -22.22 49.65 -0.59
N MET A 212 -23.39 49.31 -0.05
CA MET A 212 -24.65 50.00 -0.36
C MET A 212 -24.64 51.46 0.09
N ILE A 213 -24.13 51.75 1.29
CA ILE A 213 -24.01 53.13 1.81
C ILE A 213 -23.12 53.97 0.89
N THR A 214 -21.95 53.44 0.51
CA THR A 214 -21.02 54.15 -0.38
C THR A 214 -21.64 54.41 -1.75
N THR A 215 -22.31 53.42 -2.35
CA THR A 215 -23.00 53.63 -3.63
C THR A 215 -24.12 54.67 -3.52
N GLY A 216 -24.90 54.67 -2.43
CA GLY A 216 -25.95 55.66 -2.20
C GLY A 216 -25.42 57.11 -2.13
N LEU A 217 -24.30 57.32 -1.42
CA LEU A 217 -23.65 58.64 -1.35
C LEU A 217 -23.21 59.16 -2.73
N ILE A 218 -22.63 58.29 -3.56
CA ILE A 218 -22.21 58.66 -4.91
C ILE A 218 -23.42 59.05 -5.77
N VAL A 219 -24.50 58.27 -5.73
CA VAL A 219 -25.73 58.54 -6.50
C VAL A 219 -26.35 59.88 -6.10
N ILE A 220 -26.45 60.15 -4.79
CA ILE A 220 -26.97 61.43 -4.27
C ILE A 220 -26.09 62.61 -4.72
N GLY A 221 -24.76 62.45 -4.66
CA GLY A 221 -23.84 63.49 -5.12
C GLY A 221 -24.02 63.82 -6.61
N VAL A 222 -24.16 62.80 -7.45
CA VAL A 222 -24.41 62.98 -8.89
C VAL A 222 -25.78 63.64 -9.13
N ALA A 223 -26.82 63.23 -8.42
CA ALA A 223 -28.15 63.81 -8.54
C ALA A 223 -28.18 65.31 -8.18
N LEU A 224 -27.47 65.72 -7.13
CA LEU A 224 -27.33 67.13 -6.74
C LEU A 224 -26.61 67.95 -7.81
N VAL A 225 -25.54 67.42 -8.40
CA VAL A 225 -24.82 68.10 -9.50
C VAL A 225 -25.73 68.29 -10.71
N ILE A 226 -26.49 67.27 -11.10
CA ILE A 226 -27.46 67.35 -12.21
C ILE A 226 -28.54 68.39 -11.90
N LEU A 227 -29.08 68.40 -10.68
CA LEU A 227 -30.10 69.36 -10.25
C LEU A 227 -29.59 70.81 -10.35
N ILE A 228 -28.38 71.08 -9.87
CA ILE A 228 -27.76 72.42 -9.94
C ILE A 228 -27.56 72.84 -11.40
N LEU A 229 -27.08 71.94 -12.26
CA LEU A 229 -26.91 72.22 -13.69
C LEU A 229 -28.25 72.51 -14.36
N TYR A 230 -29.32 71.77 -14.04
CA TYR A 230 -30.65 72.00 -14.59
C TYR A 230 -31.19 73.38 -14.19
N VAL A 231 -31.11 73.73 -12.90
CA VAL A 231 -31.57 75.04 -12.41
C VAL A 231 -30.76 76.18 -13.02
N LYS A 232 -29.45 76.01 -13.18
CA LYS A 232 -28.56 77.01 -13.79
C LYS A 232 -28.74 77.14 -15.31
N LEU A 233 -29.14 76.07 -16.00
CA LEU A 233 -29.38 76.11 -17.44
C LEU A 233 -30.73 76.75 -17.77
N ILE A 234 -31.73 76.57 -16.89
CA ILE A 234 -33.10 77.05 -17.12
C ILE A 234 -33.33 78.48 -16.63
N ARG A 235 -32.46 78.99 -15.76
CA ARG A 235 -32.51 80.34 -15.19
C ARG A 235 -31.37 81.20 -15.73
#